data_AF-A0A6L8M1A9-F1
#
_entry.id   AF-A0A6L8M1A9-F1
#
_cell.length_a   1.000
_cell.length_b   1.000
_cell.length_c   1.000
_cell.angle_alpha   90.00
_cell.angle_beta   90.00
_cell.angle_gamma   90.00
#
_symmetry.space_group_name_H-M   'P 1'
#
loop_
_entity.id
_entity.type
_entity.pdbx_description
1 polymer ?
#
loop_
_entity_poly.entity_id
_entity_poly.type
_entity_poly.pdbx_seq_one_letter_code
_entity_poly.pdbx_strand_id
1 'polypeptide(L)'
;MELDEALDATFGGRWLIGEGEAAREISCRYFFRKGKHIIRSASLRELGKGTVCQQLDTGRLFEVVDSQQVNATRYEQTLQVKGKEGVELSQWS
;
A
#
# COMPACT_ATOMS: atom_id res chain seq x y z
N MET A 1 14.91 18.05 -16.09
CA MET A 1 14.46 17.74 -14.71
C MET A 1 13.79 16.38 -14.82
N GLU A 2 14.56 15.30 -14.74
CA GLU A 2 14.14 13.95 -15.19
C GLU A 2 14.49 12.91 -14.13
N LEU A 3 13.78 12.95 -13.00
CA LEU A 3 13.89 11.92 -11.97
C LEU A 3 12.51 11.42 -11.49
N ASP A 4 11.48 11.50 -12.34
CA ASP A 4 10.09 11.14 -11.99
C ASP A 4 9.53 9.94 -12.78
N GLU A 5 10.35 9.23 -13.57
CA GLU A 5 10.01 7.91 -14.13
C GLU A 5 10.52 6.76 -13.24
N ALA A 6 10.58 6.99 -11.93
CA ALA A 6 11.05 6.01 -10.97
C ALA A 6 10.06 4.85 -10.80
N LEU A 7 10.27 3.79 -11.60
CA LEU A 7 9.89 2.39 -11.36
C LEU A 7 8.40 2.13 -11.14
N ASP A 8 7.64 2.00 -12.23
CA ASP A 8 6.41 1.21 -12.23
C ASP A 8 6.77 -0.25 -11.87
N ALA A 9 6.72 -0.57 -10.57
CA ALA A 9 7.05 -1.89 -10.05
C ALA A 9 5.77 -2.67 -9.76
N THR A 10 5.67 -3.87 -10.32
CA THR A 10 4.57 -4.80 -10.03
C THR A 10 5.12 -6.14 -9.57
N PHE A 11 4.72 -6.59 -8.38
CA PHE A 11 5.04 -7.93 -7.91
C PHE A 11 3.90 -8.49 -7.04
N GLY A 12 3.80 -9.82 -7.00
CA GLY A 12 2.93 -10.52 -6.05
C GLY A 12 3.67 -10.76 -4.74
N GLY A 13 2.97 -10.72 -3.62
CA GLY A 13 3.55 -11.02 -2.31
C GLY A 13 2.47 -11.32 -1.28
N ARG A 14 2.90 -11.78 -0.10
CA ARG A 14 2.00 -12.05 1.02
C ARG A 14 1.98 -10.85 1.96
N TRP A 15 0.78 -10.47 2.37
CA TRP A 15 0.54 -9.29 3.19
C TRP A 15 -0.28 -9.66 4.40
N LEU A 16 0.07 -9.12 5.57
CA LEU A 16 -0.77 -9.17 6.76
C LEU A 16 -1.61 -7.90 6.81
N ILE A 17 -2.93 -8.02 6.77
CA ILE A 17 -3.87 -6.90 6.72
C ILE A 17 -4.66 -6.84 8.03
N GLY A 18 -4.67 -5.69 8.70
CA GLY A 18 -5.25 -5.49 10.03
C GLY A 18 -4.21 -5.56 11.15
N GLU A 19 -4.67 -5.45 12.40
CA GLU A 19 -3.83 -5.54 13.61
C GLU A 19 -4.40 -6.58 14.59
N GLY A 20 -3.53 -7.16 15.41
CA GLY A 20 -3.90 -8.12 16.45
C GLY A 20 -4.54 -9.40 15.90
N GLU A 21 -5.51 -9.96 16.64
CA GLU A 21 -6.18 -11.23 16.29
C GLU A 21 -7.08 -11.12 15.05
N ALA A 22 -7.43 -9.91 14.62
CA ALA A 22 -8.22 -9.66 13.42
C ALA A 22 -7.36 -9.62 12.15
N ALA A 23 -6.03 -9.64 12.28
CA ALA A 23 -5.12 -9.56 11.15
C ALA A 23 -5.20 -10.83 10.28
N ARG A 24 -5.21 -10.67 8.95
CA ARG A 24 -5.33 -11.77 8.00
C ARG A 24 -4.21 -11.74 6.97
N GLU A 25 -3.62 -12.90 6.72
CA GLU A 25 -2.66 -13.06 5.63
C GLU A 25 -3.40 -13.16 4.29
N ILE A 26 -3.06 -12.28 3.35
CA ILE A 26 -3.67 -12.19 2.03
C ILE A 26 -2.59 -12.06 0.96
N SER A 27 -2.64 -12.91 -0.06
CA SER A 27 -1.84 -12.73 -1.27
C SER A 27 -2.34 -11.52 -2.05
N CYS A 28 -1.48 -10.51 -2.18
CA CYS A 28 -1.78 -9.26 -2.87
C CYS A 28 -0.78 -9.02 -3.99
N ARG A 29 -1.24 -8.35 -5.05
CA ARG A 29 -0.35 -7.71 -6.02
C ARG A 29 -0.12 -6.28 -5.58
N TYR A 30 1.14 -5.92 -5.46
CA TYR A 30 1.59 -4.57 -5.16
C TYR A 30 1.95 -3.83 -6.44
N PHE A 31 1.65 -2.53 -6.48
CA PHE A 31 1.99 -1.60 -7.54
C PHE A 31 2.57 -0.33 -6.92
N PHE A 32 3.65 0.18 -7.49
CA PHE A 32 4.04 1.58 -7.31
C PHE A 32 3.77 2.30 -8.62
N ARG A 33 2.83 3.26 -8.64
CA ARG A 33 2.48 4.01 -9.85
C ARG A 33 2.24 5.48 -9.51
N LYS A 34 2.84 6.40 -10.27
CA LYS A 34 2.67 7.86 -10.07
C LYS A 34 2.86 8.30 -8.62
N GLY A 35 3.90 7.78 -7.95
CA GLY A 35 4.22 8.09 -6.55
C GLY A 35 3.30 7.45 -5.51
N LYS A 36 2.36 6.57 -5.90
CA LYS A 36 1.41 5.91 -4.99
C LYS A 36 1.71 4.42 -4.82
N HIS A 37 1.72 3.97 -3.57
CA HIS A 37 1.74 2.55 -3.23
C HIS A 37 0.33 1.99 -3.31
N ILE A 38 0.12 0.89 -4.01
CA ILE A 38 -1.21 0.30 -4.19
C ILE A 38 -1.13 -1.20 -4.00
N ILE A 39 -2.08 -1.77 -3.27
CA ILE A 39 -2.29 -3.22 -3.23
C ILE A 39 -3.66 -3.60 -3.77
N ARG A 40 -3.71 -4.78 -4.39
CA ARG A 40 -4.94 -5.36 -4.94
C ARG A 40 -4.95 -6.87 -4.75
N SER A 41 -6.10 -7.43 -4.40
CA SER A 41 -6.34 -8.88 -4.36
C SER A 41 -7.78 -9.19 -4.73
N ALA A 42 -8.05 -10.40 -5.20
CA ALA A 42 -9.41 -10.89 -5.41
C ALA A 42 -10.15 -11.10 -4.07
N SER A 43 -9.39 -11.34 -3.00
CA SER A 43 -9.92 -11.56 -1.65
C SER A 43 -10.01 -10.26 -0.83
N LEU A 44 -9.49 -9.14 -1.35
CA LEU A 44 -9.56 -7.85 -0.68
C LEU A 44 -10.88 -7.15 -1.03
N ARG A 45 -11.59 -6.74 0.03
CA ARG A 45 -12.71 -5.81 -0.04
C ARG A 45 -12.22 -4.40 0.27
N GLU A 46 -13.15 -3.46 0.31
CA GLU A 46 -12.90 -2.13 0.85
C GLU A 46 -12.21 -2.23 2.22
N LEU A 47 -11.14 -1.47 2.40
CA LEU A 47 -10.45 -1.36 3.68
C LEU A 47 -10.66 0.04 4.23
N GLY A 48 -10.89 0.13 5.54
CA GLY A 48 -11.00 1.42 6.21
C GLY A 48 -9.68 2.19 6.17
N LYS A 49 -9.75 3.51 6.05
CA LYS A 49 -8.58 4.38 6.22
C LYS A 49 -7.92 4.13 7.58
N GLY A 50 -6.60 4.07 7.59
CA GLY A 50 -5.79 3.72 8.77
C GLY A 50 -5.58 2.22 8.97
N THR A 51 -6.24 1.35 8.19
CA THR A 51 -5.98 -0.10 8.25
C THR A 51 -4.51 -0.38 7.96
N VAL A 52 -3.86 -1.10 8.88
CA VAL A 52 -2.44 -1.43 8.75
C VAL A 52 -2.24 -2.61 7.81
N CYS A 53 -1.24 -2.50 6.96
CA CYS A 53 -0.85 -3.52 6.02
C CYS A 53 0.65 -3.77 6.16
N GLN A 54 1.06 -4.99 6.48
CA GLN A 54 2.47 -5.39 6.53
C GLN A 54 2.81 -6.24 5.31
N GLN A 55 3.87 -5.87 4.60
CA GLN A 55 4.44 -6.74 3.58
C GLN A 55 5.32 -7.79 4.27
N LEU A 56 4.94 -9.08 4.22
CA LEU A 56 5.62 -10.11 5.00
C LEU A 56 7.06 -10.36 4.56
N ASP A 57 7.36 -10.25 3.27
CA ASP A 57 8.71 -10.53 2.75
C ASP A 57 9.76 -9.49 3.22
N THR A 58 9.34 -8.25 3.50
CA THR A 58 10.24 -7.16 3.90
C THR A 58 10.01 -6.68 5.33
N GLY A 59 8.92 -7.11 5.97
CA GLY A 59 8.45 -6.60 7.25
C GLY A 59 7.93 -5.16 7.20
N ARG A 60 7.93 -4.47 6.04
CA ARG A 60 7.55 -3.06 5.93
C ARG A 60 6.07 -2.86 6.27
N LEU A 61 5.80 -1.82 7.03
CA LEU A 61 4.46 -1.42 7.45
C LEU A 61 3.94 -0.27 6.61
N PHE A 62 2.67 -0.37 6.28
CA PHE A 62 1.89 0.61 5.55
C PHE A 62 0.56 0.84 6.26
N GLU A 63 -0.08 1.95 5.94
CA GLU A 63 -1.46 2.24 6.29
C GLU A 63 -2.27 2.54 5.02
N VAL A 64 -3.54 2.13 5.02
CA VAL A 64 -4.49 2.48 3.95
C VAL A 64 -4.87 3.95 4.08
N VAL A 65 -4.67 4.72 3.02
CA VAL A 65 -5.10 6.13 2.96
C VAL A 65 -6.36 6.33 2.13
N ASP A 66 -6.61 5.42 1.19
CA ASP A 66 -7.78 5.44 0.31
C ASP A 66 -8.11 4.02 -0.18
N SER A 67 -9.39 3.76 -0.42
CA SER A 67 -9.91 2.49 -0.96
C SER A 67 -10.85 2.79 -2.10
N GLN A 68 -10.49 2.36 -3.31
CA GLN A 68 -11.28 2.64 -4.51
C GLN A 68 -11.80 1.34 -5.13
N GLN A 69 -13.11 1.25 -5.34
CA GLN A 69 -13.68 0.18 -6.16
C GLN A 69 -13.34 0.42 -7.63
N VAL A 70 -12.59 -0.50 -8.24
CA VAL A 70 -12.19 -0.42 -9.66
C VAL A 70 -13.03 -1.29 -10.58
N ASN A 71 -13.74 -2.27 -10.01
CA ASN A 71 -14.85 -2.97 -10.67
C ASN A 71 -15.78 -3.62 -9.62
N ALA A 72 -16.87 -4.26 -10.07
CA ALA A 72 -17.89 -4.86 -9.21
C ALA A 72 -17.35 -5.84 -8.14
N THR A 73 -16.17 -6.41 -8.33
CA THR A 73 -15.59 -7.43 -7.43
C THR A 73 -14.25 -7.05 -6.83
N ARG A 74 -13.67 -5.89 -7.20
CA ARG A 74 -12.28 -5.55 -6.89
C ARG A 74 -12.12 -4.12 -6.39
N TYR A 75 -11.29 -4.00 -5.36
CA TYR A 75 -10.85 -2.75 -4.80
C TYR A 75 -9.33 -2.60 -4.94
N GLU A 76 -8.89 -1.37 -5.18
CA GLU A 76 -7.50 -0.96 -5.06
C GLU A 76 -7.33 -0.17 -3.77
N GLN A 77 -6.32 -0.53 -2.98
CA GLN A 77 -6.02 0.12 -1.71
C GLN A 77 -4.80 0.99 -1.92
N THR A 78 -4.93 2.30 -1.78
CA THR A 78 -3.79 3.21 -1.78
C THR A 78 -3.18 3.22 -0.38
N LEU A 79 -1.87 3.05 -0.33
CA LEU A 79 -1.11 2.91 0.91
C LEU A 79 -0.14 4.07 1.10
N GLN A 80 0.18 4.35 2.36
CA GLN A 80 1.29 5.18 2.79
C GLN A 80 2.20 4.36 3.72
N VAL A 81 3.50 4.60 3.70
CA VAL A 81 4.45 3.92 4.60
C VAL A 81 4.20 4.39 6.04
N LYS A 82 3.92 3.45 6.96
CA LYS A 82 3.71 3.73 8.38
C LYS A 82 5.07 3.94 9.07
N GLY A 83 5.18 4.94 9.94
CA GLY A 83 6.42 5.21 10.69
C GLY A 83 7.49 6.01 9.95
N LYS A 84 7.18 6.64 8.80
CA LYS A 84 7.93 7.81 8.34
C LYS A 84 7.44 9.04 9.10
N GLU A 85 7.82 9.19 10.36
CA GLU A 85 8.03 10.53 10.93
C GLU A 85 9.29 11.08 10.26
N GLY A 86 9.18 12.17 9.51
CA GLY A 86 10.32 12.84 8.87
C GLY A 86 10.71 12.30 7.49
N VAL A 87 9.98 12.74 6.47
CA VAL A 87 10.67 13.50 5.43
C VAL A 87 10.16 14.92 5.62
N GLU A 88 10.87 15.69 6.45
CA GLU A 88 10.87 17.13 6.24
C GLU A 88 11.20 17.33 4.76
N LEU A 89 10.29 17.96 4.02
CA LEU A 89 10.65 18.66 2.80
C LEU A 89 11.54 19.81 3.24
N SER A 90 12.81 19.50 3.56
CA SER A 90 13.83 20.50 3.80
C SER A 90 13.93 21.30 2.51
N GLN A 91 13.34 22.50 2.57
CA GLN A 91 13.74 23.71 1.88
C GLN A 91 14.67 23.47 0.69
N TRP A 92 14.09 23.39 -0.50
CA TRP A 92 14.84 23.73 -1.70
C TRP A 92 14.94 25.24 -1.69
N SER A 93 16.15 25.70 -1.35
CA SER A 93 16.59 27.09 -1.40
C SER A 93 16.61 27.61 -2.83
#